data_AF-A0A7L8V0E8-F1
#
_entry.id   AF-A0A7L8V0E8-F1
#
_cell.length_a   1.000
_cell.length_b   1.000
_cell.length_c   1.000
_cell.angle_alpha   90.00
_cell.angle_beta   90.00
_cell.angle_gamma   90.00
#
_symmetry.space_group_name_H-M   'P 1'
#
loop_
_entity.id
_entity.type
_entity.pdbx_description
1 polymer ?
#
loop_
_entity_poly.entity_id
_entity_poly.type
_entity_poly.pdbx_seq_one_letter_code
_entity_poly.pdbx_strand_id
1 'polypeptide(L)'
;MSLVQNNNKKTKVIPRGTDIKPQQQFSINDLEKNKETKKNTTSSTFKYTPTDTSIKVDTKIRDMINTLSLMGYGDNQKEVIQNALDHVLNDMAPETKRSFDTQYQVLENKTIKLMKKKLV
;
A
#
# COMPACT_ATOMS: atom_id res chain seq x y z
N MET A 1 -82.86 -17.88 -3.87
CA MET A 1 -81.91 -17.12 -3.03
C MET A 1 -80.92 -16.41 -3.95
N SER A 2 -80.95 -15.07 -3.97
CA SER A 2 -80.10 -14.24 -4.83
C SER A 2 -78.83 -13.83 -4.07
N LEU A 3 -77.67 -13.99 -4.70
CA LEU A 3 -76.37 -13.54 -4.16
C LEU A 3 -76.36 -12.01 -4.00
N VAL A 4 -75.87 -11.54 -2.84
CA VAL A 4 -75.62 -10.12 -2.55
C VAL A 4 -74.52 -9.62 -3.49
N GLN A 5 -74.87 -8.72 -4.41
CA GLN A 5 -73.90 -8.08 -5.29
C GLN A 5 -73.10 -7.03 -4.50
N ASN A 6 -71.78 -7.21 -4.46
CA ASN A 6 -70.84 -6.27 -3.86
C ASN A 6 -70.76 -4.99 -4.73
N ASN A 7 -71.22 -3.86 -4.18
CA ASN A 7 -71.27 -2.55 -4.85
C ASN A 7 -69.94 -1.75 -4.82
N ASN A 8 -68.82 -2.35 -4.42
CA ASN A 8 -67.52 -1.67 -4.42
C ASN A 8 -66.88 -1.58 -5.82
N LYS A 9 -67.58 -0.94 -6.77
CA LYS A 9 -67.04 -0.55 -8.10
C LYS A 9 -66.17 0.71 -8.08
N LYS A 10 -65.60 1.08 -6.93
CA LYS A 10 -64.70 2.25 -6.81
C LYS A 10 -63.51 1.92 -5.93
N THR A 11 -62.58 1.12 -6.45
CA THR A 11 -61.20 1.13 -5.97
C THR A 11 -60.63 2.51 -6.29
N LYS A 12 -60.73 3.45 -5.33
CA LYS A 12 -60.03 4.73 -5.39
C LYS A 12 -58.53 4.41 -5.51
N VAL A 13 -58.00 4.56 -6.72
CA VAL A 13 -56.56 4.45 -6.96
C VAL A 13 -55.94 5.65 -6.26
N ILE A 14 -55.25 5.40 -5.16
CA ILE A 14 -54.50 6.43 -4.44
C ILE A 14 -53.38 6.88 -5.39
N PRO A 15 -53.29 8.17 -5.74
CA PRO A 15 -52.23 8.65 -6.61
C PRO A 15 -50.91 8.56 -5.84
N ARG A 16 -50.16 7.48 -6.08
CA ARG A 16 -48.74 7.41 -5.75
C ARG A 16 -48.07 8.36 -6.72
N GLY A 17 -47.41 9.40 -6.20
CA GLY A 17 -46.83 10.48 -7.01
C GLY A 17 -45.86 9.98 -8.08
N THR A 18 -45.28 10.91 -8.83
CA THR A 18 -44.32 10.60 -9.89
C THR A 18 -43.17 9.74 -9.37
N ASP A 19 -42.82 8.72 -10.15
CA ASP A 19 -41.75 7.78 -9.86
C ASP A 19 -40.40 8.53 -9.69
N ILE A 20 -39.76 8.40 -8.53
CA ILE A 20 -38.52 9.13 -8.23
C ILE A 20 -37.36 8.34 -8.84
N LYS A 21 -36.80 8.87 -9.93
CA LYS A 21 -35.56 8.35 -10.54
C LYS A 21 -34.37 9.25 -10.16
N PRO A 22 -33.19 8.66 -9.91
CA PRO A 22 -31.99 9.44 -9.60
C PRO A 22 -31.62 10.36 -10.79
N GLN A 23 -31.19 11.58 -10.48
CA GLN A 23 -30.82 12.58 -11.49
C GLN A 23 -29.59 12.19 -12.32
N GLN A 24 -28.71 11.34 -11.77
CA GLN A 24 -27.52 10.84 -12.44
C GLN A 24 -27.41 9.34 -12.21
N GLN A 25 -27.24 8.60 -13.31
CA GLN A 25 -27.00 7.16 -13.30
C GLN A 25 -25.60 6.94 -13.87
N PHE A 26 -24.79 6.17 -13.14
CA PHE A 26 -23.44 5.82 -13.59
C PHE A 26 -23.55 4.90 -14.80
N SER A 27 -22.98 5.33 -15.93
CA SER A 27 -22.91 4.54 -17.16
C SER A 27 -21.54 3.87 -17.29
N ILE A 28 -21.46 2.81 -18.09
CA ILE A 28 -20.19 2.16 -18.44
C ILE A 28 -19.23 3.17 -19.10
N ASN A 29 -19.76 4.16 -19.82
CA ASN A 29 -18.95 5.23 -20.42
C ASN A 29 -18.31 6.17 -19.38
N ASP A 30 -18.90 6.30 -18.18
CA ASP A 30 -18.31 7.08 -17.08
C ASP A 30 -17.11 6.35 -16.46
N LEU A 31 -17.05 5.02 -16.60
CA LEU A 31 -15.89 4.22 -16.24
C LEU A 31 -14.70 4.51 -17.17
N GLU A 32 -14.95 4.75 -18.45
CA GLU A 32 -13.90 5.04 -19.44
C GLU A 32 -13.37 6.48 -19.32
N LYS A 33 -14.26 7.47 -19.12
CA LYS A 33 -13.85 8.87 -18.85
C LYS A 33 -12.95 9.01 -17.62
N ASN A 34 -13.18 8.20 -16.58
CA ASN A 34 -12.32 8.15 -15.40
C ASN A 34 -10.93 7.53 -15.68
N LYS A 35 -10.80 6.69 -16.70
CA LYS A 35 -9.50 6.14 -17.12
C LYS A 35 -8.70 7.18 -17.93
N GLU A 36 -9.35 8.01 -18.72
CA GLU A 36 -8.70 9.04 -19.54
C GLU A 36 -8.22 10.23 -18.70
N THR A 37 -9.00 10.69 -17.73
CA THR A 37 -8.59 11.77 -16.81
C THR A 37 -7.43 11.37 -15.90
N LYS A 38 -7.26 10.09 -15.57
CA LYS A 38 -6.10 9.58 -14.83
C LYS A 38 -4.81 9.45 -15.64
N LYS A 39 -4.85 9.57 -16.97
CA LYS A 39 -3.64 9.52 -17.83
C LYS A 39 -2.88 10.85 -17.87
N ASN A 40 -3.53 11.97 -17.54
CA ASN A 40 -2.93 13.31 -17.63
C ASN A 40 -2.29 13.80 -16.32
N THR A 41 -2.39 13.05 -15.22
CA THR A 41 -1.49 13.21 -14.09
C THR A 41 -0.23 12.43 -14.39
N THR A 42 0.80 13.12 -14.89
CA THR A 42 2.19 12.64 -14.91
C THR A 42 2.60 12.37 -13.46
N SER A 43 2.19 11.22 -12.94
CA SER A 43 2.66 10.69 -11.69
C SER A 43 4.11 10.30 -11.95
N SER A 44 5.01 11.24 -11.66
CA SER A 44 6.44 10.94 -11.62
C SER A 44 6.60 9.71 -10.75
N THR A 45 7.01 8.60 -11.38
CA THR A 45 7.22 7.35 -10.67
C THR A 45 8.41 7.59 -9.76
N PHE A 46 8.14 7.93 -8.50
CA PHE A 46 9.17 8.13 -7.50
C PHE A 46 9.95 6.83 -7.35
N LYS A 47 11.16 6.79 -7.92
CA LYS A 47 12.10 5.68 -7.74
C LYS A 47 12.85 5.93 -6.44
N TYR A 48 12.60 5.08 -5.45
CA TYR A 48 13.37 5.10 -4.21
C TYR A 48 14.79 4.58 -4.50
N THR A 49 15.79 5.40 -4.20
CA THR A 49 17.20 4.99 -4.19
C THR A 49 17.69 5.13 -2.75
N PRO A 50 18.10 4.03 -2.10
CA PRO A 50 18.65 4.11 -0.75
C PRO A 50 19.88 5.02 -0.74
N THR A 51 19.88 6.00 0.17
CA THR A 51 21.01 6.90 0.38
C THR A 51 21.92 6.35 1.47
N ASP A 52 23.22 6.65 1.41
CA ASP A 52 24.15 6.29 2.48
C ASP A 52 23.71 6.91 3.81
N THR A 53 23.78 6.12 4.87
CA THR A 53 23.41 6.55 6.23
C THR A 53 24.48 6.12 7.22
N SER A 54 24.67 6.93 8.27
CA SER A 54 25.56 6.61 9.38
C SER A 54 24.76 5.98 10.51
N ILE A 55 25.25 4.84 11.02
CA ILE A 55 24.73 4.20 12.23
C ILE A 55 25.68 4.52 13.38
N LYS A 56 25.14 4.91 14.54
CA LYS A 56 25.94 5.09 15.76
C LYS A 56 26.12 3.72 16.42
N VAL A 57 27.37 3.28 16.52
CA VAL A 57 27.75 2.02 17.17
C VAL A 57 28.80 2.28 18.24
N ASP A 58 28.91 1.37 19.21
CA ASP A 58 29.97 1.41 20.21
C ASP A 58 31.34 1.06 19.60
N THR A 59 32.40 1.30 20.36
CA THR A 59 33.78 1.02 19.91
C THR A 59 33.98 -0.48 19.70
N LYS A 60 33.37 -1.33 20.54
CA LYS A 60 33.48 -2.77 20.43
C LYS A 60 32.93 -3.30 19.10
N ILE A 61 31.73 -2.90 18.70
CA ILE A 61 31.13 -3.32 17.43
C ILE A 61 31.97 -2.80 16.25
N ARG A 62 32.46 -1.56 16.32
CA ARG A 62 33.35 -1.01 15.30
C ARG A 62 34.61 -1.87 15.12
N ASP A 63 35.26 -2.24 16.22
CA ASP A 63 36.48 -3.03 16.19
C ASP A 63 36.22 -4.46 15.68
N MET A 64 35.06 -5.05 16.02
CA MET A 64 34.63 -6.33 15.46
C MET A 64 34.43 -6.26 13.95
N ILE A 65 33.74 -5.23 13.44
CA ILE A 65 33.52 -5.05 12.00
C ILE A 65 34.86 -4.85 11.28
N ASN A 66 35.75 -4.04 11.84
CA ASN A 66 37.09 -3.83 11.30
C ASN A 66 37.89 -5.14 11.25
N THR A 67 37.83 -5.94 12.31
CA THR A 67 38.52 -7.23 12.37
C THR A 67 37.98 -8.20 11.33
N LEU A 68 36.65 -8.27 11.16
CA LEU A 68 36.04 -9.11 10.13
C LEU A 68 36.44 -8.69 8.72
N SER A 69 36.55 -7.38 8.46
CA SER A 69 37.05 -6.87 7.19
C SER A 69 38.52 -7.25 6.98
N LEU A 70 39.37 -7.11 8.00
CA LEU A 70 40.77 -7.52 7.95
C LEU A 70 40.96 -9.04 7.74
N MET A 71 40.02 -9.84 8.24
CA MET A 71 40.00 -11.29 8.05
C MET A 71 39.51 -11.71 6.65
N GLY A 72 39.06 -10.77 5.81
CA GLY A 72 38.60 -11.05 4.46
C GLY A 72 37.13 -11.49 4.36
N TYR A 73 36.32 -11.26 5.40
CA TYR A 73 34.86 -11.51 5.34
C TYR A 73 34.09 -10.41 4.57
N GLY A 74 34.79 -9.36 4.11
CA GLY A 74 34.30 -8.32 3.24
C GLY A 74 35.38 -7.26 2.98
N ASP A 75 35.39 -6.69 1.77
CA ASP A 75 36.38 -5.70 1.33
C ASP A 75 36.24 -4.37 2.07
N ASN A 76 35.05 -4.10 2.62
CA ASN A 76 34.75 -2.90 3.38
C ASN A 76 33.75 -3.18 4.52
N GLN A 77 33.66 -2.24 5.47
CA GLN A 77 32.76 -2.34 6.63
C GLN A 77 31.29 -2.55 6.23
N LYS A 78 30.83 -1.92 5.14
CA LYS A 78 29.46 -2.05 4.65
C LYS A 78 29.17 -3.47 4.17
N GLU A 79 30.09 -4.06 3.43
CA GLU A 79 29.99 -5.43 2.91
C GLU A 79 30.01 -6.46 4.04
N VAL A 80 30.89 -6.28 5.04
CA VAL A 80 30.90 -7.13 6.24
C VAL A 80 29.54 -7.12 6.93
N ILE A 81 28.94 -5.94 7.10
CA ILE A 81 27.60 -5.81 7.70
C ILE A 81 26.55 -6.46 6.80
N GLN A 82 26.62 -6.27 5.48
CA GLN A 82 25.67 -6.85 4.54
C GLN A 82 25.72 -8.38 4.58
N ASN A 83 26.91 -8.97 4.51
CA ASN A 83 27.11 -10.41 4.58
C ASN A 83 26.61 -10.99 5.92
N ALA A 84 26.84 -10.27 7.02
CA ALA A 84 26.32 -10.67 8.33
C ALA A 84 24.78 -10.63 8.38
N LEU A 85 24.16 -9.59 7.80
CA LEU A 85 22.70 -9.49 7.70
C LEU A 85 22.11 -10.59 6.81
N ASP A 86 22.74 -10.85 5.67
CA ASP A 86 22.32 -11.90 4.74
C ASP A 86 22.40 -13.28 5.39
N HIS A 87 23.45 -13.55 6.16
CA HIS A 87 23.57 -14.81 6.91
C HIS A 87 22.44 -14.95 7.94
N VAL A 88 22.17 -13.89 8.71
CA VAL A 88 21.06 -13.89 9.69
C VAL A 88 19.71 -14.10 8.99
N LEU A 89 19.46 -13.46 7.85
CA LEU A 89 18.22 -13.61 7.09
C LEU A 89 18.06 -14.99 6.44
N ASN A 90 19.16 -15.63 6.06
CA ASN A 90 19.15 -16.97 5.50
C ASN A 90 18.93 -18.05 6.57
N ASP A 91 19.40 -17.82 7.79
CA ASP A 91 19.24 -18.74 8.91
C ASP A 91 17.86 -18.63 9.59
N MET A 92 17.08 -17.59 9.28
CA MET A 92 15.74 -17.40 9.82
C MET A 92 14.75 -18.46 9.34
N ALA A 93 13.84 -18.86 10.23
CA ALA A 93 12.68 -19.66 9.86
C ALA A 93 11.78 -18.92 8.85
N PRO A 94 11.02 -19.63 7.99
CA PRO A 94 10.19 -19.01 6.98
C PRO A 94 9.18 -18.00 7.54
N GLU A 95 8.58 -18.31 8.69
CA GLU A 95 7.59 -17.42 9.32
C GLU A 95 8.23 -16.15 9.91
N THR A 96 9.42 -16.25 10.49
CA THR A 96 10.17 -15.09 10.99
C THR A 96 10.64 -14.20 9.85
N LYS A 97 11.04 -14.80 8.71
CA LYS A 97 11.42 -14.08 7.50
C LYS A 97 10.25 -13.27 6.91
N ARG A 98 9.05 -13.86 6.84
CA ARG A 98 7.84 -13.12 6.41
C ARG A 98 7.52 -11.93 7.31
N SER A 99 7.69 -12.10 8.62
CA SER A 99 7.49 -11.00 9.58
C SER A 99 8.52 -9.88 9.36
N PHE A 100 9.78 -10.25 9.14
CA PHE A 100 10.85 -9.31 8.77
C PHE A 100 10.49 -8.52 7.50
N ASP A 101 10.10 -9.21 6.41
CA ASP A 101 9.76 -8.56 5.14
C ASP A 101 8.63 -7.54 5.29
N THR A 102 7.61 -7.90 6.08
CA THR A 102 6.48 -7.02 6.36
C THR A 102 6.94 -5.77 7.11
N GLN A 103 7.76 -5.93 8.15
CA GLN A 103 8.28 -4.81 8.93
C GLN A 103 9.23 -3.93 8.11
N TYR A 104 10.08 -4.53 7.29
CA TYR A 104 10.98 -3.82 6.38
C TYR A 104 10.18 -2.95 5.41
N GLN A 105 9.15 -3.49 4.76
CA GLN A 105 8.28 -2.73 3.85
C GLN A 105 7.60 -1.54 4.54
N VAL A 106 7.15 -1.70 5.79
CA VAL A 106 6.54 -0.60 6.55
C VAL A 106 7.55 0.52 6.80
N LEU A 107 8.78 0.18 7.18
CA LEU A 107 9.86 1.15 7.42
C LEU A 107 10.30 1.83 6.13
N GLU A 108 10.46 1.09 5.04
CA GLU A 108 10.79 1.63 3.73
C GLU A 108 9.73 2.63 3.27
N ASN A 109 8.45 2.26 3.36
CA ASN A 109 7.34 3.16 3.04
C ASN A 109 7.34 4.43 3.90
N LYS A 110 7.72 4.33 5.18
CA LYS A 110 7.87 5.50 6.06
C LYS A 110 9.00 6.41 5.59
N THR A 111 10.15 5.85 5.22
CA THR A 111 11.29 6.60 4.68
C THR A 111 10.94 7.29 3.37
N ILE A 112 10.28 6.59 2.45
CA ILE A 112 9.81 7.14 1.18
C ILE A 112 8.85 8.32 1.42
N LYS A 113 7.91 8.19 2.37
CA LYS A 113 6.99 9.29 2.72
C LYS A 113 7.74 10.50 3.26
N LEU A 114 8.73 10.30 4.12
CA LEU A 114 9.57 11.39 4.65
C LEU A 114 10.39 12.07 3.56
N MET A 115 10.96 11.31 2.62
CA MET A 115 11.68 11.85 1.47
C MET A 115 10.76 12.67 0.57
N LYS A 116 9.57 12.15 0.24
CA LYS A 116 8.57 12.89 -0.55
C LYS A 116 8.15 14.20 0.12
N LYS A 117 7.96 14.20 1.44
CA LYS A 117 7.63 15.42 2.20
C LYS A 117 8.75 16.47 2.18
N LYS A 118 10.02 16.06 2.10
CA LYS A 118 11.16 16.99 2.00
C LYS A 118 11.32 17.60 0.59
N LEU A 119 10.75 16.97 -0.44
CA LEU A 119 10.84 17.42 -1.83
C LEU A 119 9.72 18.39 -2.22
N VAL A 120 8.66 18.51 -1.40
CA VAL A 120 7.56 19.48 -1.53
C VAL A 120 7.83 20.67 -0.63
#